data_AF-A0A3D2VQG3-F1
#
_entry.id   AF-A0A3D2VQG3-F1
#
_cell.length_a   1.000
_cell.length_b   1.000
_cell.length_c   1.000
_cell.angle_alpha   90.00
_cell.angle_beta   90.00
_cell.angle_gamma   90.00
#
_symmetry.space_group_name_H-M   'P 1'
#
loop_
_entity.id
_entity.type
_entity.pdbx_description
1 polymer ?
#
loop_
_entity_poly.entity_id
_entity_poly.type
_entity_poly.pdbx_seq_one_letter_code
_entity_poly.pdbx_strand_id
1 'polypeptide(L)' 'MLGILYFLLLVPGSWAQNTGISDKTITVGSLLPLEGDRKESGLAIKAGLEAAFASQSIQGRRIELAALNDFYDPAKA' A
#
# COMPACT_ATOMS: atom_id res chain seq x y z
N MET A 1 -5.76 1.89 -39.28
CA MET A 1 -5.56 2.54 -37.96
C MET A 1 -6.83 2.68 -37.12
N LEU A 2 -8.05 2.41 -37.63
CA LEU A 2 -9.29 2.51 -36.83
C LEU A 2 -9.57 1.26 -35.97
N GLY A 3 -9.13 0.07 -36.41
CA GLY A 3 -9.42 -1.20 -35.72
C GLY A 3 -8.68 -1.40 -34.39
N ILE A 4 -7.50 -0.80 -34.22
CA ILE A 4 -6.71 -0.92 -32.98
C ILE A 4 -7.36 -0.14 -31.84
N LEU A 5 -7.99 1.01 -32.14
CA LEU A 5 -8.70 1.83 -31.15
C LEU A 5 -9.96 1.13 -30.61
N TYR A 6 -10.65 0.35 -31.45
CA TYR A 6 -11.85 -0.39 -31.06
C TYR A 6 -11.53 -1.60 -30.15
N PHE A 7 -10.36 -2.23 -30.35
CA PHE A 7 -9.94 -3.39 -29.56
C PHE A 7 -9.54 -3.02 -28.11
N LEU A 8 -9.02 -1.81 -27.89
CA LEU A 8 -8.66 -1.31 -26.54
C LEU A 8 -9.88 -1.06 -25.63
N LEU A 9 -11.07 -0.81 -26.20
CA LEU A 9 -12.31 -0.59 -25.44
C LEU A 9 -12.95 -1.87 -24.91
N LEU A 10 -12.52 -3.04 -25.41
CA LEU A 10 -13.09 -4.35 -25.09
C LEU A 10 -12.31 -5.11 -24.00
N VAL A 11 -11.21 -4.56 -23.51
CA VAL A 11 -10.46 -5.17 -22.41
C VAL A 11 -11.21 -4.88 -21.11
N PRO A 12 -11.83 -5.88 -20.45
CA PRO A 12 -12.40 -5.67 -19.15
C PRO A 12 -11.27 -5.22 -18.22
N GLY A 13 -11.42 -4.01 -17.67
CA GLY A 13 -10.48 -3.49 -16.67
C GLY A 13 -10.34 -4.52 -15.56
N SER A 14 -9.13 -5.03 -15.37
CA SER A 14 -8.83 -5.90 -14.24
C SER A 14 -8.78 -5.02 -12.99
N TRP A 15 -9.94 -4.78 -12.39
CA TRP A 15 -10.06 -4.04 -11.15
C TRP A 15 -9.55 -4.91 -10.01
N ALA A 16 -8.64 -4.38 -9.20
CA ALA A 16 -8.27 -5.03 -7.96
C ALA A 16 -9.52 -5.18 -7.07
N GLN A 17 -9.69 -6.31 -6.38
CA GLN A 17 -10.82 -6.50 -5.48
C GLN A 17 -10.83 -5.50 -4.31
N ASN A 18 -9.66 -4.99 -3.94
CA ASN A 18 -9.50 -3.86 -3.03
C ASN A 18 -8.55 -2.86 -3.68
N THR A 19 -8.99 -1.62 -3.89
CA THR A 19 -8.14 -0.61 -4.52
C THR A 19 -7.20 -0.03 -3.47
N GLY A 20 -5.88 -0.15 -3.69
CA GLY A 20 -4.88 0.56 -2.89
C GLY A 20 -4.86 2.07 -3.15
N ILE A 21 -5.69 2.55 -4.08
CA ILE A 21 -5.82 3.96 -4.45
C ILE A 21 -7.31 4.30 -4.48
N SER A 22 -7.68 5.39 -3.82
CA SER A 22 -9.00 6.02 -3.91
C SER A 22 -8.88 7.44 -4.47
N ASP A 23 -9.98 8.17 -4.55
CA ASP A 23 -9.96 9.59 -4.92
C ASP A 23 -9.22 10.46 -3.89
N LYS A 24 -9.02 9.96 -2.66
CA LYS A 24 -8.49 10.73 -1.53
C LYS A 24 -7.18 10.18 -0.98
N THR A 25 -6.92 8.88 -1.15
CA THR A 25 -5.85 8.18 -0.46
C THR A 25 -5.09 7.22 -1.38
N ILE A 26 -3.81 7.04 -1.08
CA ILE A 26 -2.97 5.95 -1.56
C ILE A 26 -2.58 5.15 -0.32
N THR A 27 -3.05 3.92 -0.23
CA THR A 27 -2.76 3.01 0.88
C THR A 27 -1.55 2.16 0.53
N VAL A 28 -0.51 2.25 1.35
CA VAL A 28 0.72 1.45 1.24
C VAL A 28 0.69 0.37 2.31
N GLY A 29 0.66 -0.89 1.90
CA GLY A 29 0.72 -2.04 2.81
C GLY A 29 2.14 -2.33 3.29
N SER A 30 2.29 -2.79 4.54
CA SER A 30 3.56 -3.25 5.09
C SER A 30 3.35 -4.35 6.14
N LEU A 31 4.27 -5.31 6.18
CA LEU A 31 4.36 -6.31 7.23
C LEU A 31 5.59 -5.98 8.08
N LEU A 32 5.39 -5.84 9.39
CA LEU A 32 6.43 -5.43 10.32
C LEU A 32 6.35 -6.27 11.59
N PRO A 33 7.47 -6.56 12.25
CA PRO A 33 7.45 -7.24 13.54
C PRO A 33 7.08 -6.23 14.63
N LEU A 34 5.78 -5.99 14.82
CA LEU A 34 5.26 -5.01 15.78
C LEU A 34 5.18 -5.55 17.21
N GLU A 35 5.35 -6.87 17.36
CA GLU A 35 5.42 -7.61 18.62
C GLU A 35 6.54 -8.66 18.59
N GLY A 36 6.84 -9.26 19.75
CA GLY A 36 7.91 -10.25 19.91
C GLY A 36 9.32 -9.65 19.95
N ASP A 37 10.33 -10.48 19.73
CA ASP A 37 11.75 -10.15 19.97
C ASP A 37 12.29 -9.05 19.05
N ARG A 38 11.64 -8.81 17.91
CA ARG A 38 12.04 -7.78 16.92
C ARG A 38 11.17 -6.52 16.97
N LYS A 39 10.31 -6.39 18.00
CA LYS A 39 9.35 -5.29 18.18
C LYS A 39 9.98 -3.90 18.04
N GLU A 40 11.11 -3.65 18.69
CA GLU A 40 11.74 -2.33 18.69
C GLU A 40 12.10 -1.88 17.27
N SER A 41 12.64 -2.79 16.46
CA SER A 41 12.95 -2.52 15.06
C SER A 41 11.68 -2.28 14.24
N GLY A 42 10.63 -3.09 14.41
CA GLY A 42 9.38 -2.92 13.69
C GLY A 42 8.69 -1.60 14.00
N LEU A 43 8.67 -1.20 15.28
CA LEU A 43 8.12 0.09 15.72
C LEU A 43 8.93 1.27 15.20
N ALA A 44 10.27 1.19 15.21
CA ALA A 44 11.12 2.24 14.66
C ALA A 44 10.90 2.44 13.16
N ILE A 45 10.77 1.35 12.40
CA ILE A 45 10.47 1.39 10.96
C ILE A 45 9.06 1.97 10.73
N LYS A 46 8.05 1.50 11.47
CA LYS A 46 6.67 2.03 11.37
C LYS A 46 6.65 3.53 11.61
N ALA A 47 7.32 4.01 12.66
CA ALA A 47 7.38 5.43 12.97
C ALA A 47 8.10 6.24 11.86
N GLY A 48 9.18 5.69 11.29
CA GLY A 48 9.88 6.32 10.16
C GLY A 48 9.01 6.44 8.92
N LEU A 49 8.26 5.39 8.58
CA LEU A 49 7.32 5.40 7.45
C LEU A 49 6.16 6.38 7.70
N GLU A 50 5.57 6.38 8.89
CA GLU A 50 4.51 7.31 9.27
C GLU A 50 4.99 8.77 9.19
N ALA A 51 6.20 9.05 9.68
CA ALA A 51 6.81 10.37 9.57
C ALA A 51 7.10 10.77 8.12
N ALA A 52 7.57 9.83 7.29
CA ALA A 52 7.83 10.09 5.88
C ALA A 52 6.54 10.37 5.08
N PHE A 53 5.42 9.76 5.45
CA PHE A 53 4.14 9.95 4.78
C PHE A 53 3.33 11.13 5.34
N ALA A 54 3.64 11.56 6.56
CA ALA A 54 2.95 12.67 7.21
C ALA A 54 2.93 13.92 6.31
N SER A 55 1.72 14.43 6.07
CA SER A 55 1.45 15.61 5.24
C SER A 55 1.92 15.52 3.78
N GLN A 56 2.35 14.35 3.32
CA GLN A 56 2.70 14.13 1.92
C GLN A 56 1.45 13.78 1.10
N SER A 57 1.46 14.22 -0.15
CA SER A 57 0.44 13.85 -1.11
C SER A 57 1.03 13.63 -2.50
N ILE A 58 0.43 12.70 -3.24
CA ILE A 58 0.75 12.44 -4.64
C ILE A 58 -0.53 12.65 -5.44
N GLN A 59 -0.49 13.57 -6.39
CA GLN A 59 -1.66 13.94 -7.20
C GLN A 59 -2.89 14.29 -6.35
N GLY A 60 -2.69 15.01 -5.24
CA GLY A 60 -3.76 15.42 -4.33
C GLY A 60 -4.30 14.33 -3.40
N ARG A 61 -3.73 13.11 -3.44
CA ARG A 61 -4.11 11.99 -2.56
C ARG A 61 -3.13 11.88 -1.40
N ARG A 62 -3.63 11.70 -0.18
CA ARG A 62 -2.82 11.45 1.01
C ARG A 62 -2.22 10.05 0.98
N ILE A 63 -1.02 9.89 1.50
CA ILE A 63 -0.41 8.56 1.64
C ILE A 63 -0.73 8.03 3.04
N GLU A 64 -1.27 6.81 3.13
CA GLU A 64 -1.61 6.16 4.39
C GLU A 64 -0.90 4.80 4.49
N LEU A 65 -0.31 4.51 5.65
CA LEU A 65 0.35 3.23 5.93
C LEU A 65 -0.65 2.25 6.55
N ALA A 66 -0.80 1.09 5.92
CA ALA A 66 -1.49 -0.07 6.48
C ALA A 66 -0.45 -1.11 6.91
N ALA A 67 0.04 -0.99 8.15
CA ALA A 67 1.00 -1.93 8.72
C ALA A 67 0.31 -3.05 9.50
N LEU A 68 0.68 -4.30 9.24
CA LEU A 68 0.24 -5.48 9.99
C LEU A 68 1.42 -6.14 10.70
N ASN A 69 1.13 -6.79 11.83
CA ASN A 69 2.13 -7.49 12.62
C ASN A 69 2.39 -8.90 12.05
N ASP A 70 3.64 -9.17 11.67
CA ASP A 70 4.08 -10.50 11.19
C ASP A 70 4.80 -11.34 12.27
N PHE A 71 5.02 -10.78 13.46
CA PHE A 71 5.79 -11.41 14.55
C PHE A 71 7.22 -11.85 14.18
N TYR A 72 7.78 -11.34 13.07
CA TYR A 72 9.03 -11.83 12.48
C TYR A 72 8.97 -13.32 12.09
N ASP A 73 7.78 -13.80 11.73
CA ASP A 73 7.51 -15.19 11.34
C ASP A 73 7.12 -15.25 9.86
N PRO A 74 7.92 -15.88 8.98
CA PRO A 74 7.59 -16.03 7.57
C PRO A 74 6.24 -16.70 7.30
N ALA A 75 5.73 -17.53 8.22
CA ALA A 75 4.43 -18.17 8.09
C ALA A 75 3.25 -17.20 8.33
N LYS A 76 3.52 -16.00 8.85
CA LYS A 76 2.53 -14.95 9.14
C LYS A 76 2.68 -13.72 8.24
N ALA A 77 3.61 -13.78 7.28
CA ALA A 77 3.81 -12.78 6.24
C ALA A 77 2.84 -12.96 5.05
#